data_AF-A0A8X7BHV8-F1
#
_entry.id   AF-A0A8X7BHV8-F1
#
_cell.length_a   1.000
_cell.length_b   1.000
_cell.length_c   1.000
_cell.angle_alpha   90.00
_cell.angle_beta   90.00
_cell.angle_gamma   90.00
#
_symmetry.space_group_name_H-M   'P 1'
#
loop_
_entity.id
_entity.type
_entity.pdbx_description
1 polymer ?
#
loop_
_entity_poly.entity_id
_entity_poly.type
_entity_poly.pdbx_seq_one_letter_code
_entity_poly.pdbx_strand_id
1 'polypeptide(L)'
;MEISVVGGIQKPPVSSLWLFMEKQNEATEAIVQDSKEGYDGRSHPPQCTTSLENRLIVRMEVRDHSVISRTIAQHIESVMHHSVSARNIRRRLKQSGLSASRSLRCLPLTQNHSRLQRQWCDERRMWVVEWNDIVFIDESRICLQHHDDRI
;
A
#
# COMPACT_ATOMS: atom_id res chain seq x y z
N MET A 1 37.39 -21.72 -32.55
CA MET A 1 36.12 -21.15 -33.05
C MET A 1 35.37 -20.64 -31.85
N GLU A 2 35.27 -19.32 -31.75
CA GLU A 2 34.84 -18.61 -30.55
C GLU A 2 33.32 -18.55 -30.45
N ILE A 3 32.81 -18.65 -29.21
CA ILE A 3 31.41 -18.45 -28.86
C ILE A 3 31.34 -17.03 -28.28
N SER A 4 30.89 -16.05 -29.07
CA SER A 4 30.67 -14.69 -28.59
C SER A 4 29.41 -14.62 -27.74
N VAL A 5 29.58 -14.32 -26.46
CA VAL A 5 28.51 -13.91 -25.54
C VAL A 5 28.26 -12.42 -25.76
N VAL A 6 27.11 -12.05 -26.30
CA VAL A 6 26.68 -10.64 -26.39
C VAL A 6 25.30 -10.51 -25.74
N GLY A 7 25.24 -9.78 -24.64
CA GLY A 7 23.98 -9.47 -23.96
C GLY A 7 24.12 -9.07 -22.50
N GLY A 8 25.17 -8.31 -22.14
CA GLY A 8 25.28 -7.71 -20.81
C GLY A 8 24.24 -6.60 -20.66
N ILE A 9 23.24 -6.80 -19.80
CA ILE A 9 22.28 -5.76 -19.42
C ILE A 9 23.04 -4.72 -18.61
N GLN A 10 23.41 -3.62 -19.26
CA GLN A 10 24.04 -2.48 -18.60
C GLN A 10 22.98 -1.77 -17.73
N LYS A 11 23.08 -1.93 -16.41
CA LYS A 11 22.21 -1.20 -15.47
C LYS A 11 22.54 0.29 -15.58
N PRO A 12 21.55 1.17 -15.81
CA PRO A 12 21.81 2.58 -16.02
C PRO A 12 22.37 3.24 -14.73
N PRO A 13 23.22 4.28 -14.86
CA PRO A 13 23.74 5.03 -13.72
C PRO A 13 22.61 5.62 -12.88
N VAL A 14 22.81 5.73 -11.57
CA VAL A 14 21.81 6.25 -10.62
C VAL A 14 21.33 7.67 -10.99
N SER A 15 22.18 8.46 -11.67
CA SER A 15 21.82 9.77 -12.22
C SER A 15 20.72 9.70 -13.30
N SER A 16 20.66 8.61 -14.07
CA SER A 16 19.61 8.38 -15.07
C SER A 16 18.30 7.93 -14.43
N LEU A 17 18.34 7.23 -13.29
CA LEU A 17 17.14 6.95 -12.49
C LEU A 17 16.59 8.22 -11.83
N TRP A 18 17.45 9.15 -11.41
CA TRP A 18 17.04 10.45 -10.90
C TRP A 18 16.34 11.28 -11.98
N LEU A 19 16.92 11.37 -13.18
CA LEU A 19 16.30 12.08 -14.31
C LEU A 19 14.99 11.41 -14.76
N PHE A 20 14.91 10.08 -14.69
CA PHE A 20 13.69 9.35 -14.99
C PHE A 20 12.61 9.61 -13.95
N MET A 21 12.96 9.59 -12.65
CA MET A 21 12.07 9.93 -11.54
C MET A 21 11.59 11.38 -11.62
N GLU A 22 12.48 12.32 -11.97
CA GLU A 22 12.15 13.74 -12.13
C GLU A 22 11.22 13.98 -13.33
N LYS A 23 11.44 13.26 -14.42
CA LYS A 23 10.52 13.24 -15.57
C LYS A 23 9.19 12.57 -15.27
N GLN A 24 9.14 11.59 -14.37
CA GLN A 24 7.88 11.06 -13.84
C GLN A 24 7.19 12.09 -12.94
N ASN A 25 7.94 12.87 -12.17
CA ASN A 25 7.40 13.89 -11.28
C ASN A 25 6.80 15.08 -12.05
N GLU A 26 7.46 15.56 -13.11
CA GLU A 26 6.91 16.58 -14.03
C GLU A 26 5.64 16.09 -14.74
N ALA A 27 5.61 14.83 -15.19
CA ALA A 27 4.42 14.24 -15.81
C ALA A 27 3.25 14.13 -14.82
N THR A 28 3.53 13.86 -13.53
CA THR A 28 2.50 13.87 -12.49
C THR A 28 2.05 15.27 -12.10
N GLU A 29 2.95 16.26 -12.07
CA GLU A 29 2.58 17.66 -11.81
C GLU A 29 1.69 18.21 -12.94
N ALA A 30 1.97 17.85 -14.19
CA ALA A 30 1.13 18.19 -15.34
C ALA A 30 -0.27 17.55 -15.25
N ILE A 31 -0.39 16.30 -14.79
CA ILE A 31 -1.69 15.63 -14.56
C ILE A 31 -2.46 16.28 -13.39
N VAL A 32 -1.75 16.77 -12.37
CA VAL A 32 -2.34 17.50 -11.23
C VAL A 32 -2.78 18.92 -11.62
N GLN A 33 -2.11 19.57 -12.59
CA GLN A 33 -2.48 20.89 -13.10
C GLN A 33 -3.60 20.85 -14.15
N ASP A 34 -3.67 19.84 -15.01
CA ASP A 34 -4.80 19.63 -15.94
C ASP A 34 -6.12 19.34 -15.20
N SER A 35 -6.01 18.76 -13.99
CA SER A 35 -7.15 18.62 -13.07
C SER A 35 -7.63 19.97 -12.48
N LYS A 36 -6.91 21.08 -12.71
CA LYS A 36 -7.22 22.39 -12.13
C LYS A 36 -7.80 23.44 -13.10
N GLU A 37 -7.83 23.18 -14.39
CA GLU A 37 -8.45 24.05 -15.39
C GLU A 37 -9.71 23.40 -15.97
N GLY A 38 -10.76 23.30 -15.14
CA GLY A 38 -12.02 22.70 -15.60
C GLY A 38 -13.07 22.53 -14.53
N TYR A 39 -13.23 23.48 -13.61
CA TYR A 39 -14.42 23.55 -12.75
C TYR A 39 -15.33 24.66 -13.25
N ASP A 40 -15.89 24.44 -14.45
CA ASP A 40 -17.18 25.01 -14.77
C ASP A 40 -18.24 24.41 -13.82
N GLY A 41 -19.29 25.18 -13.54
CA GLY A 41 -20.20 24.99 -12.41
C GLY A 41 -21.02 23.71 -12.43
N ARG A 42 -20.38 22.57 -12.15
CA ARG A 42 -21.05 21.29 -11.94
C ARG A 42 -21.38 21.17 -10.46
N SER A 43 -22.57 21.64 -10.08
CA SER A 43 -23.13 21.43 -8.75
C SER A 43 -22.99 19.95 -8.36
N HIS A 44 -22.15 19.67 -7.36
CA HIS A 44 -22.02 18.33 -6.82
C HIS A 44 -23.40 17.87 -6.34
N PRO A 45 -23.82 16.63 -6.63
CA PRO A 45 -25.05 16.08 -6.08
C PRO A 45 -25.07 16.26 -4.56
N PRO A 46 -26.23 16.58 -3.95
CA PRO A 46 -26.32 16.84 -2.52
C PRO A 46 -25.68 15.68 -1.76
N GLN A 47 -24.70 16.03 -0.95
CA GLN A 47 -23.90 15.08 -0.22
C GLN A 47 -24.75 14.50 0.91
N CYS A 48 -25.16 13.23 0.79
CA CYS A 48 -25.88 12.51 1.84
C CYS A 48 -25.05 12.28 3.11
N THR A 49 -23.80 12.77 3.20
CA THR A 49 -22.96 12.64 4.40
C THR A 49 -22.42 13.98 4.85
N THR A 50 -22.47 14.23 6.16
CA THR A 50 -21.96 15.45 6.79
C THR A 50 -20.42 15.46 6.84
N SER A 51 -19.81 16.63 7.03
CA SER A 51 -18.35 16.74 7.15
C SER A 51 -17.80 15.92 8.33
N LEU A 52 -18.55 15.86 9.44
CA LEU A 52 -18.20 15.06 10.61
C LEU A 52 -18.22 13.55 10.29
N GLU A 53 -19.25 13.07 9.59
CA GLU A 53 -19.34 11.68 9.13
C GLU A 53 -18.18 11.30 8.24
N ASN A 54 -17.82 12.15 7.27
CA ASN A 54 -16.71 11.87 6.36
C ASN A 54 -15.39 11.72 7.13
N ARG A 55 -15.15 12.58 8.13
CA ARG A 55 -13.97 12.47 9.01
C ARG A 55 -13.99 11.18 9.82
N LEU A 56 -15.16 10.75 10.30
CA LEU A 56 -15.29 9.50 11.05
C LEU A 56 -15.05 8.28 10.17
N ILE A 57 -15.63 8.25 8.96
CA ILE A 57 -15.44 7.19 7.96
C ILE A 57 -13.95 6.99 7.67
N VAL A 58 -13.24 8.08 7.34
CA VAL A 58 -11.80 8.04 7.03
C VAL A 58 -11.00 7.59 8.25
N ARG A 59 -11.33 8.10 9.44
CA ARG A 59 -10.62 7.73 10.67
C ARG A 59 -10.77 6.24 11.00
N MET A 60 -11.95 5.67 10.80
CA MET A 60 -12.20 4.25 11.07
C MET A 60 -11.36 3.37 10.13
N GLU A 61 -11.36 3.66 8.83
CA GLU A 61 -10.58 2.92 7.83
C GLU A 61 -9.06 3.02 8.09
N VAL A 62 -8.56 4.21 8.43
CA VAL A 62 -7.12 4.42 8.69
C VAL A 62 -6.66 3.70 9.95
N ARG A 63 -7.51 3.60 10.98
CA ARG A 63 -7.19 2.88 12.21
C ARG A 63 -7.13 1.38 11.97
N ASP A 64 -8.07 0.87 11.18
CA ASP A 64 -8.18 -0.55 10.88
C ASP A 64 -8.62 -0.73 9.42
N HIS A 65 -7.64 -1.01 8.57
CA HIS A 65 -7.84 -1.20 7.12
C HIS A 65 -8.66 -2.47 6.78
N SER A 66 -9.01 -3.29 7.77
CA SER A 66 -9.82 -4.50 7.57
C SER A 66 -11.33 -4.27 7.76
N VAL A 67 -11.73 -3.09 8.25
CA VAL A 67 -13.13 -2.79 8.57
C VAL A 67 -13.97 -2.72 7.29
N ILE A 68 -15.11 -3.41 7.31
CA ILE A 68 -16.03 -3.42 6.18
C ILE A 68 -16.95 -2.19 6.24
N SER A 69 -17.30 -1.63 5.07
CA SER A 69 -18.17 -0.44 4.97
C SER A 69 -19.53 -0.57 5.65
N ARG A 70 -20.05 -1.80 5.86
CA ARG A 70 -21.29 -2.03 6.63
C ARG A 70 -21.09 -1.79 8.12
N THR A 71 -19.97 -2.21 8.67
CA THR A 71 -19.60 -1.97 10.07
C THR A 71 -19.40 -0.48 10.32
N ILE A 72 -18.80 0.24 9.37
CA ILE A 72 -18.68 1.70 9.41
C ILE A 72 -20.08 2.35 9.40
N ALA A 73 -21.01 1.86 8.57
CA ALA A 73 -22.39 2.35 8.52
C ALA A 73 -23.11 2.20 9.87
N GLN A 74 -23.04 1.01 10.46
CA GLN A 74 -23.65 0.71 11.76
C GLN A 74 -23.06 1.59 12.86
N HIS A 75 -21.74 1.81 12.84
CA HIS A 75 -21.09 2.69 13.81
C HIS A 75 -21.57 4.14 13.68
N ILE A 76 -21.69 4.64 12.45
CA ILE A 76 -22.22 5.99 12.17
C ILE A 76 -23.65 6.13 12.65
N GLU A 77 -24.50 5.13 12.35
CA GLU A 77 -25.89 5.11 12.78
C GLU A 77 -26.02 5.08 14.31
N SER A 78 -25.15 4.33 15.00
CA SER A 78 -25.12 4.28 16.46
C SER A 78 -24.66 5.58 17.11
N VAL A 79 -23.72 6.31 16.52
CA VAL A 79 -23.11 7.50 17.13
C VAL A 79 -23.86 8.78 16.77
N MET A 80 -24.37 8.87 15.54
CA MET A 80 -24.97 10.10 15.00
C MET A 80 -26.46 9.95 14.68
N HIS A 81 -27.05 8.77 14.92
CA HIS A 81 -28.47 8.48 14.61
C HIS A 81 -28.85 8.76 13.14
N HIS A 82 -27.85 8.75 12.27
CA HIS A 82 -28.00 9.01 10.84
C HIS A 82 -27.70 7.74 10.06
N SER A 83 -28.69 7.26 9.31
CA SER A 83 -28.57 6.05 8.51
C SER A 83 -27.81 6.33 7.21
N VAL A 84 -26.61 5.76 7.08
CA VAL A 84 -25.77 5.90 5.88
C VAL A 84 -25.61 4.55 5.22
N SER A 85 -25.91 4.46 3.93
CA SER A 85 -25.72 3.20 3.20
C SER A 85 -24.23 2.84 3.04
N ALA A 86 -23.90 1.54 3.11
CA ALA A 86 -22.55 1.04 2.83
C ALA A 86 -22.04 1.44 1.44
N ARG A 87 -22.94 1.67 0.45
CA ARG A 87 -22.57 2.17 -0.88
C ARG A 87 -22.03 3.61 -0.81
N ASN A 88 -22.64 4.47 -0.01
CA ASN A 88 -22.18 5.84 0.18
C ASN A 88 -20.81 5.86 0.87
N ILE A 89 -20.60 5.01 1.89
CA ILE A 89 -19.31 4.89 2.57
C ILE A 89 -18.19 4.47 1.61
N ARG A 90 -18.42 3.44 0.78
CA ARG A 90 -17.42 3.04 -0.23
C ARG A 90 -17.10 4.16 -1.22
N ARG A 91 -18.09 4.94 -1.65
CA ARG A 91 -17.87 6.10 -2.53
C ARG A 91 -17.02 7.16 -1.83
N ARG A 92 -17.26 7.42 -0.54
CA ARG A 92 -16.47 8.39 0.25
C ARG A 92 -15.04 7.96 0.48
N LEU A 93 -14.83 6.68 0.81
CA LEU A 93 -13.48 6.13 0.95
C LEU A 93 -12.70 6.28 -0.36
N LYS A 94 -13.30 5.92 -1.50
CA LYS A 94 -12.68 6.11 -2.82
C LYS A 94 -12.39 7.57 -3.14
N GLN A 95 -13.32 8.49 -2.86
CA GLN A 95 -13.10 9.93 -3.03
C GLN A 95 -11.96 10.46 -2.16
N SER A 96 -11.70 9.82 -1.02
CA SER A 96 -10.61 10.16 -0.11
C SER A 96 -9.29 9.44 -0.44
N GLY A 97 -9.22 8.71 -1.56
CA GLY A 97 -8.06 7.92 -1.95
C GLY A 97 -7.87 6.61 -1.18
N LEU A 98 -8.84 6.21 -0.37
CA LEU A 98 -8.81 4.96 0.39
C LEU A 98 -9.49 3.84 -0.39
N SER A 99 -8.79 2.72 -0.52
CA SER A 99 -9.29 1.51 -1.17
C SER A 99 -9.03 0.32 -0.27
N ALA A 100 -9.91 -0.68 -0.38
CA ALA A 100 -9.67 -1.98 0.22
C ALA A 100 -8.36 -2.55 -0.32
N SER A 101 -7.46 -2.94 0.59
CA SER A 101 -6.26 -3.71 0.29
C SER A 101 -6.28 -4.97 1.13
N ARG A 102 -5.76 -6.07 0.57
CA ARG A 102 -5.61 -7.31 1.33
C ARG A 102 -4.42 -7.15 2.25
N SER A 103 -4.64 -7.27 3.56
CA SER A 103 -3.53 -7.35 4.53
C SER A 103 -2.53 -8.42 4.08
N LEU A 104 -1.25 -8.10 4.14
CA LEU A 104 -0.21 -9.13 4.01
C LEU A 104 -0.42 -10.16 5.12
N ARG A 105 -0.28 -11.44 4.76
CA ARG A 105 -0.30 -12.54 5.74
C ARG A 105 1.01 -12.51 6.50
N CYS A 106 1.05 -11.75 7.58
CA CYS A 106 2.16 -11.77 8.51
C CYS A 106 1.98 -12.93 9.49
N LEU A 107 3.05 -13.68 9.75
CA LEU A 107 3.05 -14.63 10.85
C LEU A 107 2.91 -13.84 12.16
N PRO A 108 2.05 -14.28 13.11
CA PRO A 108 1.90 -13.60 14.38
C PRO A 108 3.21 -13.72 15.17
N LEU A 109 3.95 -12.62 15.27
CA LEU A 109 5.14 -12.54 16.12
C LEU A 109 4.73 -12.26 17.56
N THR A 110 5.32 -13.00 18.50
CA THR A 110 5.18 -12.66 19.92
C THR A 110 5.89 -11.34 20.21
N GLN A 111 5.41 -10.58 21.20
CA GLN A 111 6.02 -9.29 21.56
C GLN A 111 7.52 -9.40 21.85
N ASN A 112 7.94 -10.48 22.50
CA ASN A 112 9.34 -10.76 22.79
C ASN A 112 10.16 -10.98 21.52
N HIS A 113 9.62 -11.73 20.55
CA HIS A 113 10.30 -11.96 19.28
C HIS A 113 10.47 -10.66 18.49
N SER A 114 9.42 -9.83 18.42
CA SER A 114 9.49 -8.51 17.76
C SER A 114 10.54 -7.60 18.40
N ARG A 115 10.65 -7.60 19.74
CA ARG A 115 11.67 -6.83 20.45
C ARG A 115 13.08 -7.30 20.14
N LEU A 116 13.31 -8.62 20.17
CA LEU A 116 14.63 -9.21 19.90
C LEU A 116 15.04 -8.99 18.44
N GLN A 117 14.14 -9.21 17.48
CA GLN A 117 14.41 -8.93 16.07
C GLN A 117 14.78 -7.46 15.84
N ARG A 118 14.04 -6.52 16.45
CA ARG A 118 14.35 -5.10 16.34
C ARG A 118 15.72 -4.78 16.92
N GLN A 119 16.01 -5.25 18.13
CA GLN A 119 17.31 -5.04 18.77
C GLN A 119 18.45 -5.61 17.90
N TRP A 120 18.28 -6.81 17.37
CA TRP A 120 19.26 -7.45 16.49
C TRP A 120 19.51 -6.63 15.22
N CYS A 121 18.46 -6.06 14.61
CA CYS A 121 18.58 -5.17 13.46
C CYS A 121 19.26 -3.84 13.82
N ASP A 122 18.90 -3.24 14.95
CA ASP A 122 19.47 -1.96 15.40
C ASP A 122 20.97 -2.09 15.68
N GLU A 123 21.40 -3.17 16.34
CA GLU A 123 22.80 -3.50 16.58
C GLU A 123 23.62 -3.64 15.29
N ARG A 124 22.99 -4.11 14.21
CA ARG A 124 23.64 -4.42 12.93
C ARG A 124 23.32 -3.39 11.84
N ARG A 125 22.69 -2.28 12.21
CA ARG A 125 22.25 -1.24 11.27
C ARG A 125 23.40 -0.61 10.49
N MET A 126 24.60 -0.56 11.09
CA MET A 126 25.80 0.01 10.48
C MET A 126 26.77 -1.05 9.94
N TRP A 127 26.39 -2.33 9.96
CA TRP A 127 27.21 -3.36 9.35
C TRP A 127 27.21 -3.17 7.84
N VAL A 128 28.40 -3.14 7.25
CA VAL A 128 28.59 -2.96 5.80
C VAL A 128 29.64 -3.92 5.30
N VAL A 129 30.78 -3.99 5.98
CA VAL A 129 31.87 -4.91 5.63
C VAL A 129 31.62 -6.31 6.17
N GLU A 130 30.98 -6.40 7.34
CA GLU A 130 30.67 -7.62 8.06
C GLU A 130 29.66 -8.49 7.32
N TRP A 131 28.79 -7.89 6.48
CA TRP A 131 27.86 -8.65 5.65
C TRP A 131 28.57 -9.54 4.63
N ASN A 132 29.81 -9.23 4.24
CA ASN A 132 30.57 -10.02 3.26
C ASN A 132 31.02 -11.38 3.83
N ASP A 133 31.11 -11.50 5.15
CA ASP A 133 31.60 -12.71 5.82
C ASP A 133 30.47 -13.63 6.30
N ILE A 134 29.21 -13.22 6.12
CA ILE A 134 28.04 -13.95 6.61
C ILE A 134 27.41 -14.77 5.49
N VAL A 135 27.30 -16.09 5.71
CA VAL A 135 26.55 -16.99 4.85
C VAL A 135 25.21 -17.32 5.52
N PHE A 136 24.11 -17.00 4.86
CA PHE A 136 22.78 -17.40 5.28
C PHE A 136 22.45 -18.79 4.76
N ILE A 137 21.99 -19.66 5.66
CA ILE A 137 21.49 -20.99 5.33
C ILE A 137 20.04 -21.03 5.80
N ASP A 138 19.13 -21.42 4.90
CA ASP A 138 17.73 -21.68 5.22
C ASP A 138 17.31 -23.01 4.60
N GLU A 139 16.40 -23.70 5.27
CA GLU A 139 15.83 -24.96 4.80
C GLU A 139 14.46 -24.69 4.16
N SER A 140 14.43 -24.66 2.84
CA SER A 140 13.19 -24.60 2.09
C SER A 140 12.68 -25.99 1.73
N ARG A 141 11.41 -26.27 2.01
CA ARG A 141 10.74 -27.50 1.57
C ARG A 141 10.25 -27.33 0.13
N ILE A 142 10.68 -28.22 -0.76
CA ILE A 142 10.22 -28.27 -2.15
C ILE A 142 9.14 -29.35 -2.25
N CYS A 143 7.93 -28.97 -2.66
CA CYS A 143 6.89 -29.95 -3.00
C CYS A 143 7.14 -30.48 -4.42
N LEU A 144 7.36 -31.79 -4.56
CA LEU A 144 7.62 -32.45 -5.84
C LEU A 144 6.33 -32.82 -6.61
N GLN A 145 5.16 -32.60 -6.00
CA GLN A 145 3.86 -32.87 -6.59
C GLN A 145 3.04 -31.59 -6.60
N HIS A 146 2.60 -31.17 -7.78
CA HIS A 146 1.53 -30.20 -7.92
C HIS A 146 0.19 -30.93 -7.76
N HIS A 147 -0.62 -30.51 -6.79
CA HIS A 147 -2.05 -30.73 -6.92
C HIS A 147 -2.52 -29.73 -7.96
N ASP A 148 -2.92 -30.23 -9.13
CA ASP A 148 -3.59 -29.43 -10.13
C ASP A 148 -4.96 -29.10 -9.53
N ASP A 149 -5.16 -27.87 -9.06
CA ASP A 149 -6.35 -27.36 -8.35
C ASP A 149 -7.59 -27.30 -9.27
N ARG A 150 -7.85 -28.36 -10.03
CA ARG A 150 -9.10 -28.55 -10.76
C ARG A 150 -10.17 -29.01 -9.78
N ILE A 151 -10.93 -28.04 -9.27
CA ILE A 151 -12.28 -28.23 -8.71
C ILE A 151 -13.29 -28.27 -9.86
#